data_AF-A0A424XVE3-F1
#
_entry.id   AF-A0A424XVE3-F1
#
_cell.length_a   1.000
_cell.length_b   1.000
_cell.length_c   1.000
_cell.angle_alpha   90.00
_cell.angle_beta   90.00
_cell.angle_gamma   90.00
#
_symmetry.space_group_name_H-M   'P 1'
#
loop_
_entity.id
_entity.type
_entity.pdbx_description
1 polymer ?
#
loop_
_entity_poly.entity_id
_entity_poly.type
_entity_poly.pdbx_seq_one_letter_code
_entity_poly.pdbx_strand_id
1 'polypeptide(L)'
;MSDDLNLDLKKPLDRMTAKELRQLVMDKIPQISGASGMDKETLLSSIKEVMGITDEEGSAGKAYKEQVKNLKKKIKDLQAKKLELPKTETNARQALRKKIHALKKRTRRLSAH
;
A
#
# COMPACT_ATOMS: atom_id res chain seq x y z
N MET A 1 -15.94 11.14 13.89
CA MET A 1 -14.69 11.35 13.14
C MET A 1 -13.97 10.02 13.19
N SER A 2 -14.24 9.15 12.21
CA SER A 2 -13.48 7.91 12.03
C SER A 2 -12.14 8.36 11.46
N ASP A 3 -11.12 8.47 12.30
CA ASP A 3 -9.76 8.71 11.83
C ASP A 3 -9.36 7.50 11.00
N ASP A 4 -9.50 7.62 9.68
CA ASP A 4 -8.89 6.71 8.72
C ASP A 4 -7.39 6.75 8.99
N LEU A 5 -6.91 5.82 9.81
CA LEU A 5 -5.52 5.54 10.10
C LEU A 5 -4.83 5.12 8.80
N ASN A 6 -4.54 6.10 7.95
CA ASN A 6 -3.83 5.93 6.70
C ASN A 6 -2.36 5.69 7.05
N LEU A 7 -2.06 4.47 7.50
CA LEU A 7 -0.69 4.03 7.69
C LEU A 7 -0.10 3.82 6.29
N ASP A 8 0.84 4.67 5.92
CA ASP A 8 1.77 4.42 4.81
C ASP A 8 2.69 3.24 5.17
N LEU A 9 2.11 2.04 5.19
CA LEU A 9 2.79 0.79 5.49
C LEU A 9 3.77 0.48 4.34
N LYS A 10 5.07 0.48 4.65
CA LYS A 10 6.10 0.05 3.69
C LYS A 10 6.01 -1.44 3.35
N LYS A 11 5.44 -2.26 4.24
CA LYS A 11 5.30 -3.72 4.16
C LYS A 11 3.92 -4.14 4.70
N PRO A 12 3.35 -5.28 4.28
CA PRO A 12 2.10 -5.77 4.84
C PRO A 12 2.34 -6.31 6.26
N LEU A 13 1.33 -6.22 7.13
CA LEU A 13 1.45 -6.59 8.55
C LEU A 13 2.00 -8.02 8.74
N ASP A 14 1.48 -9.00 7.99
CA ASP A 14 1.88 -10.42 8.11
C ASP A 14 3.39 -10.65 7.84
N ARG A 15 4.02 -9.78 7.05
CA ARG A 15 5.46 -9.83 6.72
C ARG A 15 6.33 -8.94 7.61
N MET A 16 5.74 -8.17 8.53
CA MET A 16 6.52 -7.42 9.50
C MET A 16 7.15 -8.36 10.53
N THR A 17 8.31 -7.95 11.03
CA THR A 17 8.96 -8.59 12.19
C THR A 17 8.29 -8.13 13.48
N ALA A 18 8.42 -8.90 14.56
CA ALA A 18 7.85 -8.53 15.86
C ALA A 18 8.28 -7.13 16.32
N LYS A 19 9.55 -6.75 16.04
CA LYS A 19 10.06 -5.41 16.36
C LYS A 19 9.37 -4.30 15.55
N GLU A 20 9.14 -4.52 14.26
CA GLU A 20 8.42 -3.57 13.40
C GLU A 20 6.96 -3.40 13.85
N LEU A 21 6.30 -4.50 14.26
CA LEU A 21 4.92 -4.45 14.79
C LEU A 21 4.85 -3.71 16.13
N ARG A 22 5.80 -3.95 17.05
CA ARG A 22 5.88 -3.23 18.33
C ARG A 22 6.03 -1.73 18.12
N GLN A 23 6.94 -1.34 17.22
CA GLN A 23 7.15 0.07 16.91
C GLN A 23 5.90 0.70 16.32
N LEU A 24 5.22 0.01 15.40
CA LEU A 24 3.96 0.47 14.79
C LEU A 24 2.88 0.69 15.86
N VAL A 25 2.73 -0.26 16.79
CA VAL A 25 1.77 -0.13 17.89
C VAL A 25 2.09 1.07 18.78
N MET A 26 3.35 1.22 19.20
CA MET A 26 3.77 2.35 20.03
C MET A 26 3.59 3.71 19.34
N ASP A 27 3.86 3.78 18.03
CA ASP A 27 3.83 5.05 17.29
C ASP A 27 2.41 5.45 16.84
N LYS A 28 1.54 4.46 16.57
CA LYS A 28 0.27 4.69 15.84
C LYS A 28 -0.97 4.14 16.53
N ILE A 29 -0.82 3.20 17.46
CA ILE A 29 -1.96 2.49 18.08
C ILE A 29 -1.79 2.45 19.60
N PRO A 30 -1.97 3.60 20.30
CA PRO A 30 -1.83 3.66 21.76
C PRO A 30 -2.89 2.84 22.52
N GLN A 31 -3.91 2.33 21.82
CA GLN A 31 -4.96 1.48 22.38
C GLN A 31 -4.45 0.08 22.77
N ILE A 32 -3.38 -0.41 22.12
CA ILE A 32 -2.76 -1.71 22.46
C ILE A 32 -1.65 -1.45 23.48
N SER A 33 -1.98 -1.63 24.76
CA SER A 33 -1.01 -1.56 25.86
C SER A 33 -0.25 -2.89 26.00
N GLY A 34 1.00 -2.83 26.46
CA GLY A 34 1.81 -4.04 26.70
C GLY A 34 2.49 -4.66 25.47
N ALA A 35 2.49 -3.96 24.33
CA ALA A 35 3.07 -4.45 23.07
C ALA A 35 4.53 -4.97 23.17
N SER A 36 5.33 -4.43 24.09
CA SER A 36 6.73 -4.84 24.30
C SER A 36 6.88 -6.32 24.67
N GLY A 37 5.93 -6.86 25.44
CA GLY A 37 5.95 -8.26 25.92
C GLY A 37 5.19 -9.26 25.05
N MET A 38 4.47 -8.77 24.03
CA MET A 38 3.68 -9.62 23.15
C MET A 38 4.56 -10.31 22.09
N ASP A 39 4.19 -11.55 21.77
CA ASP A 39 4.73 -12.30 20.65
C ASP A 39 4.20 -11.74 19.31
N LYS A 40 4.74 -12.25 18.20
CA LYS A 40 4.42 -11.72 16.88
C LYS A 40 2.94 -11.96 16.52
N GLU A 41 2.39 -13.11 16.89
CA GLU A 41 1.06 -13.53 16.46
C GLU A 41 -0.02 -12.74 17.20
N THR A 42 0.14 -12.55 18.51
CA THR A 42 -0.76 -11.72 19.32
C THR A 42 -0.72 -10.24 18.93
N LEU A 43 0.46 -9.71 18.60
CA LEU A 43 0.54 -8.34 18.05
C LEU A 43 -0.23 -8.21 16.74
N LEU A 44 -0.13 -9.19 15.85
CA LEU A 44 -0.84 -9.16 14.57
C LEU A 44 -2.35 -9.20 14.77
N SER A 45 -2.87 -10.07 15.64
CA SER A 45 -4.30 -10.15 15.90
C SER A 45 -4.83 -8.87 16.53
N SER A 46 -4.17 -8.34 17.57
CA SER A 46 -4.59 -7.10 18.22
C SER A 46 -4.55 -5.89 17.27
N ILE A 47 -3.54 -5.80 16.40
CA ILE A 47 -3.48 -4.73 15.38
C ILE A 47 -4.63 -4.87 14.39
N LYS A 48 -4.95 -6.09 13.94
CA LYS A 48 -6.06 -6.34 13.01
C LYS A 48 -7.42 -6.03 13.63
N GLU A 49 -7.62 -6.41 14.89
CA GLU A 49 -8.83 -6.11 15.66
C GLU A 49 -9.06 -4.60 15.81
N VAL A 50 -8.04 -3.85 16.23
CA VAL A 50 -8.13 -2.39 16.37
C VAL A 50 -8.33 -1.71 15.01
N MET A 51 -7.77 -2.26 13.94
CA MET A 51 -8.00 -1.79 12.57
C MET A 51 -9.37 -2.20 12.00
N GLY A 52 -10.20 -2.94 12.74
CA GLY A 52 -11.50 -3.42 12.27
C GLY A 52 -11.41 -4.42 11.11
N ILE A 53 -10.26 -5.09 10.97
CA ILE A 53 -10.04 -6.15 9.99
C ILE A 53 -10.47 -7.47 10.65
N THR A 54 -11.77 -7.78 10.58
CA THR A 54 -12.28 -9.12 10.92
C THR A 54 -11.73 -10.14 9.92
N ASP A 55 -11.17 -11.24 10.42
CA ASP A 55 -10.50 -12.31 9.65
C ASP A 55 -11.44 -13.12 8.72
N GLU A 56 -12.68 -12.68 8.48
CA GLU A 56 -13.66 -13.44 7.71
C GLU A 56 -13.47 -13.42 6.19
N GLU A 57 -12.57 -12.62 5.62
CA GLU A 57 -12.25 -12.76 4.20
C GLU A 57 -10.79 -12.44 3.90
N GLY A 58 -9.97 -13.48 3.95
CA GLY A 58 -9.16 -13.85 2.79
C GLY A 58 -8.19 -12.80 2.24
N SER A 59 -6.92 -13.11 2.48
CA SER A 59 -5.75 -12.84 1.64
C SER A 59 -5.01 -11.52 1.87
N ALA A 60 -3.70 -11.69 2.08
CA ALA A 60 -2.63 -10.71 1.94
C ALA A 60 -2.72 -9.80 0.68
N GLY A 61 -3.58 -10.13 -0.29
CA GLY A 61 -3.86 -9.31 -1.47
C GLY A 61 -4.60 -7.99 -1.20
N LYS A 62 -5.22 -7.80 -0.01
CA LYS A 62 -5.90 -6.54 0.34
C LYS A 62 -4.94 -5.40 0.68
N ALA A 63 -3.77 -5.67 1.27
CA ALA A 63 -2.84 -4.63 1.76
C ALA A 63 -2.33 -3.70 0.65
N TYR A 64 -2.10 -4.24 -0.55
CA TYR A 64 -1.65 -3.47 -1.71
C TYR A 64 -2.78 -3.09 -2.66
N LYS A 65 -4.02 -3.49 -2.39
CA LYS A 65 -5.16 -3.33 -3.30
C LYS A 65 -5.43 -1.85 -3.59
N GLU A 66 -5.40 -1.01 -2.57
CA GLU A 66 -5.57 0.44 -2.74
C GLU A 66 -4.39 1.08 -3.46
N GLN A 67 -3.16 0.70 -3.10
CA GLN A 67 -1.97 1.20 -3.78
C GLN A 67 -1.96 0.83 -5.27
N VAL A 68 -2.37 -0.40 -5.61
CA VAL A 68 -2.53 -0.88 -6.99
C VAL A 68 -3.64 -0.10 -7.71
N LYS A 69 -4.79 0.16 -7.08
CA LYS A 69 -5.85 1.01 -7.64
C LYS A 69 -5.34 2.42 -7.94
N ASN A 70 -4.62 3.04 -7.01
CA ASN A 70 -4.07 4.39 -7.16
C ASN A 70 -3.02 4.46 -8.28
N LEU A 71 -2.16 3.46 -8.40
CA LEU A 71 -1.21 3.38 -9.51
C LEU A 71 -1.92 3.20 -10.86
N LYS A 72 -3.00 2.40 -10.92
CA LYS A 72 -3.81 2.23 -12.15
C LYS A 72 -4.50 3.54 -12.56
N LYS A 73 -5.00 4.34 -11.60
CA LYS A 73 -5.53 5.69 -11.87
C LYS A 73 -4.45 6.58 -12.49
N LYS A 74 -3.28 6.70 -11.85
CA LYS A 74 -2.14 7.48 -12.39
C LYS A 74 -1.71 7.04 -13.79
N ILE A 75 -1.75 5.74 -14.09
CA ILE A 75 -1.46 5.23 -15.44
C ILE A 75 -2.47 5.75 -16.46
N LYS A 76 -3.77 5.73 -16.14
CA LYS A 76 -4.82 6.26 -17.04
C LYS A 76 -4.62 7.76 -17.29
N ASP A 77 -4.34 8.54 -16.25
CA ASP A 77 -4.12 9.98 -16.38
C ASP A 77 -2.92 10.29 -17.28
N LEU A 78 -1.82 9.53 -17.13
CA LEU A 78 -0.64 9.69 -17.99
C LEU A 78 -0.89 9.24 -19.43
N GLN A 79 -1.77 8.26 -19.64
CA GLN A 79 -2.18 7.84 -20.99
C GLN A 79 -3.01 8.93 -21.68
N ALA A 80 -3.93 9.58 -20.96
CA ALA A 80 -4.70 10.72 -21.44
C ALA A 80 -3.77 11.89 -21.83
N LYS A 81 -2.86 12.29 -20.92
CA LYS A 81 -1.87 13.34 -21.20
C LYS A 81 -0.99 13.04 -22.42
N LYS A 82 -0.63 11.77 -22.62
CA LYS A 82 0.15 11.35 -23.80
C LYS A 82 -0.67 11.49 -25.10
N LEU A 83 -1.99 11.26 -25.03
CA LEU A 83 -2.88 11.36 -26.18
C LEU A 83 -3.14 12.82 -26.58
N GLU A 84 -3.24 13.72 -25.60
CA GLU A 84 -3.39 15.17 -25.80
C GLU A 84 -2.15 15.82 -26.44
N LEU A 85 -0.95 15.28 -26.20
CA LEU A 85 0.28 15.80 -26.79
C LEU A 85 0.29 15.61 -28.32
N PRO A 86 0.70 16.62 -29.12
CA PRO A 86 0.80 16.53 -30.57
C PRO A 86 1.91 15.57 -31.03
N LYS A 87 1.84 15.11 -32.29
CA LYS A 87 2.79 14.09 -32.83
C LYS A 87 4.22 14.57 -32.97
N THR A 88 4.39 15.88 -33.02
CA THR A 88 5.66 16.60 -33.10
C THR A 88 6.44 16.53 -31.79
N GLU A 89 5.77 16.45 -30.64
CA GLU A 89 6.38 16.41 -29.30
C GLU A 89 6.88 15.00 -28.92
N THR A 90 7.82 14.48 -29.71
CA THR A 90 8.36 13.13 -29.61
C THR A 90 9.05 12.87 -28.26
N ASN A 91 9.83 13.84 -27.77
CA ASN A 91 10.55 13.76 -26.50
C ASN A 91 9.60 13.69 -25.30
N ALA A 92 8.59 14.57 -25.25
CA ALA A 92 7.59 14.58 -24.19
C ALA A 92 6.77 13.28 -24.16
N ARG A 93 6.34 12.78 -25.32
CA ARG A 93 5.65 11.48 -25.41
C ARG A 93 6.53 10.31 -25.01
N GLN A 94 7.82 10.33 -25.35
CA GLN A 94 8.75 9.27 -24.97
C GLN A 94 8.95 9.26 -23.45
N ALA A 95 9.06 10.44 -22.82
CA ALA A 95 9.13 10.56 -21.37
C ALA A 95 7.88 9.99 -20.68
N LEU A 96 6.67 10.32 -21.17
CA LEU A 96 5.42 9.76 -20.65
C LEU A 96 5.33 8.25 -20.86
N ARG A 97 5.74 7.73 -22.02
CA ARG A 97 5.81 6.28 -22.28
C ARG A 97 6.69 5.56 -21.27
N LYS A 98 7.89 6.09 -20.98
CA LYS A 98 8.81 5.52 -19.99
C LYS A 98 8.19 5.51 -18.59
N LYS A 99 7.56 6.62 -18.17
CA LYS A 99 6.85 6.72 -16.87
C LYS A 99 5.71 5.70 -16.76
N ILE A 100 4.87 5.59 -17.79
CA ILE A 100 3.79 4.59 -17.84
C ILE A 100 4.35 3.17 -17.71
N HIS A 101 5.43 2.85 -18.42
CA HIS A 101 6.06 1.53 -18.37
C HIS A 101 6.59 1.20 -16.96
N ALA A 102 7.26 2.16 -16.31
CA ALA A 102 7.75 2.00 -14.95
C ALA A 102 6.60 1.75 -13.95
N LEU A 103 5.50 2.50 -14.05
CA LEU A 103 4.32 2.31 -13.20
C LEU A 103 3.62 0.96 -13.47
N LYS A 104 3.57 0.51 -14.73
CA LYS A 104 3.06 -0.84 -15.10
C LYS A 104 3.93 -1.95 -14.51
N LYS A 105 5.25 -1.79 -14.48
CA LYS A 105 6.15 -2.74 -13.81
C LYS A 105 5.94 -2.75 -12.29
N ARG A 106 5.82 -1.57 -11.66
CA ARG A 106 5.57 -1.45 -10.22
C ARG A 106 4.24 -2.07 -9.80
N THR A 107 3.17 -1.86 -10.57
CA THR A 107 1.87 -2.50 -10.32
C THR A 107 1.95 -4.02 -10.42
N ARG A 108 2.61 -4.57 -11.45
CA ARG A 108 2.80 -6.03 -11.58
C ARG A 108 3.57 -6.64 -10.41
N ARG A 109 4.59 -5.95 -9.89
CA ARG A 109 5.34 -6.40 -8.70
C ARG A 109 4.46 -6.38 -7.45
N LEU A 110 3.72 -5.29 -7.23
CA LEU A 110 2.82 -5.15 -6.08
C LEU A 110 1.64 -6.12 -6.10
N SER A 111 1.15 -6.51 -7.28
CA SER A 111 0.08 -7.51 -7.42
C SER A 111 0.58 -8.96 -7.33
N ALA A 112 1.90 -9.19 -7.40
CA ALA A 112 2.50 -10.51 -7.25
C ALA A 112 2.91 -10.82 -5.80
N HIS A 113 2.72 -9.86 -4.89
CA HIS A 113 3.03 -9.98 -3.47
C HIS A 113 1.78 -10.30 -2.65
#